data_AF-G5ND18-F1
#
_entry.id   AF-G5ND18-F1
#
_cell.length_a   1.000
_cell.length_b   1.000
_cell.length_c   1.000
_cell.angle_alpha   90.00
_cell.angle_beta   90.00
_cell.angle_gamma   90.00
#
_symmetry.space_group_name_H-M   'P 1'
#
loop_
_entity.id
_entity.type
_entity.pdbx_description
1 polymer ?
#
loop_
_entity_poly.entity_id
_entity_poly.type
_entity_poly.pdbx_seq_one_letter_code
_entity_poly.pdbx_strand_id
1 'polypeptide(L)' 'MEDDEALALMDDFFTTFNVDKGNFSITTYYPPEPPLKHLLNPFRKNDIPQAPEFTIGMLIASARAGRWLYD' A
#
# COMPACT_ATOMS: atom_id res chain seq x y z
N MET A 1 -8.85 -12.24 1.46
CA MET A 1 -9.49 -12.46 0.14
C MET A 1 -9.20 -11.30 -0.80
N GLU A 2 -9.54 -10.06 -0.46
CA GLU A 2 -9.19 -8.89 -1.32
C GLU A 2 -7.70 -8.51 -1.20
N ASP A 3 -7.14 -8.51 0.02
CA ASP A 3 -5.71 -8.23 0.24
C ASP A 3 -4.80 -9.23 -0.49
N ASP A 4 -5.23 -10.49 -0.56
CA ASP A 4 -4.48 -11.57 -1.23
C ASP A 4 -4.45 -11.38 -2.75
N GLU A 5 -5.54 -10.87 -3.33
CA GLU A 5 -5.63 -10.55 -4.76
C GLU A 5 -4.74 -9.34 -5.12
N ALA A 6 -4.76 -8.29 -4.28
CA ALA A 6 -3.90 -7.14 -4.45
C ALA A 6 -2.40 -7.50 -4.35
N LEU A 7 -2.05 -8.39 -3.41
CA LEU A 7 -0.68 -8.91 -3.29
C LEU A 7 -0.27 -9.71 -4.52
N ALA A 8 -1.14 -10.61 -5.01
CA ALA A 8 -0.87 -11.39 -6.21
C ALA A 8 -0.66 -10.50 -7.44
N LEU A 9 -1.51 -9.48 -7.62
CA LEU A 9 -1.38 -8.51 -8.72
C LEU A 9 -0.03 -7.77 -8.65
N MET A 10 0.42 -7.41 -7.45
CA MET A 10 1.69 -6.72 -7.27
C MET A 10 2.89 -7.62 -7.53
N ASP A 11 2.85 -8.88 -7.11
CA ASP A 11 3.89 -9.85 -7.43
C ASP A 11 3.98 -10.11 -8.95
N ASP A 12 2.84 -10.16 -9.65
CA ASP A 12 2.79 -10.22 -11.11
C ASP A 12 3.40 -8.96 -11.75
N PHE A 13 3.11 -7.77 -11.21
CA PHE A 13 3.72 -6.51 -11.67
C PHE A 13 5.24 -6.53 -11.51
N PHE A 14 5.76 -6.87 -10.33
CA PHE A 14 7.20 -6.90 -10.06
C PHE A 14 7.92 -7.88 -10.99
N THR A 15 7.32 -9.03 -11.23
CA THR A 15 7.86 -10.06 -12.12
C THR A 15 7.81 -9.63 -13.59
N THR A 16 6.65 -9.14 -14.05
CA THR A 16 6.42 -8.80 -15.47
C THR A 16 7.28 -7.64 -15.93
N PHE A 17 7.44 -6.62 -15.09
CA PHE A 17 8.21 -5.42 -15.42
C PHE A 17 9.65 -5.45 -14.88
N ASN A 18 10.06 -6.57 -14.26
CA ASN A 18 11.38 -6.75 -13.65
C ASN A 18 11.74 -5.59 -12.69
N VAL A 19 10.81 -5.28 -11.79
CA VAL A 19 10.95 -4.23 -10.80
C VAL A 19 11.37 -4.87 -9.48
N ASP A 20 12.49 -4.41 -8.92
CA ASP A 20 12.90 -4.80 -7.57
C ASP A 20 11.87 -4.32 -6.55
N LYS A 21 11.27 -5.27 -5.82
CA LYS A 21 10.22 -5.03 -4.82
C LYS A 21 10.71 -4.19 -3.65
N GLY A 22 11.99 -4.30 -3.28
CA GLY A 22 12.54 -3.62 -2.11
C GLY A 22 11.71 -3.86 -0.83
N ASN A 23 11.30 -2.79 -0.17
CA ASN A 23 10.48 -2.82 1.05
C ASN A 23 8.98 -2.65 0.81
N PHE A 24 8.50 -2.86 -0.43
CA PHE A 24 7.08 -2.67 -0.73
C PHE A 24 6.17 -3.47 0.23
N SER A 25 5.23 -2.77 0.84
CA SER A 25 4.16 -3.35 1.65
C SER A 25 2.82 -2.76 1.25
N ILE A 26 1.86 -3.62 0.91
CA ILE A 26 0.50 -3.20 0.56
C ILE A 26 -0.20 -2.49 1.74
N THR A 27 0.18 -2.83 2.97
CA THR A 27 -0.37 -2.27 4.21
C THR A 27 0.01 -0.81 4.43
N THR A 28 1.03 -0.29 3.74
CA THR A 28 1.35 1.14 3.73
C THR A 28 0.21 1.95 3.09
N TYR A 29 -0.44 1.38 2.07
CA TYR A 29 -1.48 2.04 1.29
C TYR A 29 -2.90 1.65 1.72
N TYR A 30 -3.08 0.39 2.09
CA TYR A 30 -4.34 -0.16 2.59
C TYR A 30 -4.11 -0.71 4.00
N PRO A 31 -3.98 0.17 5.00
CA PRO A 31 -3.79 -0.27 6.37
C PRO A 31 -5.02 -1.03 6.87
N PRO A 32 -4.84 -2.01 7.76
CA PRO A 32 -5.97 -2.71 8.37
C PRO A 32 -6.86 -1.72 9.13
N GLU A 33 -8.15 -2.07 9.27
CA GLU A 33 -9.10 -1.22 9.97
C GLU A 33 -8.60 -0.81 11.36
N PRO A 34 -8.78 0.45 11.77
CA PRO A 34 -8.33 0.92 13.06
C PRO A 34 -9.03 0.12 14.17
N PRO A 35 -8.32 -0.22 15.27
CA PRO A 35 -8.89 -1.07 16.30
C PRO A 35 -10.11 -0.42 16.96
N LEU A 36 -11.15 -1.20 17.27
CA LEU A 36 -12.46 -0.75 17.79
C LEU A 36 -12.37 0.27 18.94
N LYS A 37 -11.33 0.19 19.78
CA LYS A 37 -11.04 1.15 20.86
C LYS A 37 -10.87 2.61 20.39
N HIS A 38 -10.48 2.84 19.13
CA HIS A 38 -10.39 4.17 18.53
C HIS A 38 -11.74 4.69 18.05
N LEU A 39 -12.68 3.80 17.71
CA LEU A 39 -14.04 4.14 17.26
C LEU A 39 -14.98 4.46 18.43
N LEU A 40 -14.67 4.00 19.65
CA LEU A 40 -15.50 4.17 20.84
C LEU A 40 -15.28 5.48 21.60
N ASN A 41 -14.30 6.31 21.23
CA ASN A 41 -13.97 7.52 21.97
C ASN A 41 -14.42 8.81 21.21
N PRO A 42 -15.60 9.37 21.51
CA PRO A 42 -16.19 10.49 20.76
C PRO A 42 -15.43 11.82 20.89
N PHE A 43 -14.48 11.92 21.81
CA PHE A 43 -13.67 13.14 22.06
C PHE A 43 -12.27 13.11 21.43
N ARG A 44 -11.87 11.98 20.84
CA ARG A 44 -10.61 11.89 20.10
C ARG A 44 -10.98 12.03 18.64
N LYS A 45 -10.69 13.20 18.06
CA LYS A 45 -10.71 13.36 16.59
C LYS A 45 -9.85 12.24 16.04
N ASN A 46 -10.43 11.43 15.16
CA ASN A 46 -9.81 10.33 14.45
C ASN A 46 -8.39 10.71 14.01
N ASP A 47 -7.40 10.34 14.81
CA ASP A 47 -5.97 10.38 14.47
C ASP A 47 -5.68 9.16 13.58
N ILE A 48 -6.58 8.91 12.61
CA ILE A 48 -6.42 7.84 11.63
C ILE A 48 -5.35 8.38 10.68
N PRO A 49 -4.16 7.77 10.64
CA PRO A 49 -3.14 8.19 9.69
C PRO A 49 -3.74 8.13 8.29
N GLN A 50 -3.66 9.23 7.53
CA GLN A 50 -3.99 9.16 6.11
C GLN A 50 -2.93 8.28 5.45
N ALA A 51 -3.36 7.12 4.97
CA ALA A 51 -2.52 6.29 4.11
C ALA A 51 -2.17 7.10 2.84
N PRO A 52 -0.93 7.00 2.33
CA PRO A 52 -0.58 7.59 1.05
C PRO A 52 -1.47 7.03 -0.07
N GLU A 53 -1.72 7.83 -1.11
CA GLU A 53 -2.44 7.34 -2.27
C GLU A 53 -1.61 6.29 -3.02
N PHE A 54 -2.25 5.20 -3.45
CA PHE A 54 -1.65 4.19 -4.31
C PHE A 54 -2.10 4.40 -5.76
N THR A 55 -1.21 4.92 -6.60
CA THR A 55 -1.57 5.40 -7.95
C THR A 55 -0.84 4.65 -9.06
N ILE A 56 -1.44 4.62 -10.26
CA ILE A 56 -0.81 4.10 -11.47
C ILE A 56 0.51 4.84 -11.78
N GLY A 57 0.61 6.13 -11.42
CA GLY A 57 1.83 6.91 -11.59
C GLY A 57 3.02 6.32 -10.84
N MET A 58 2.79 5.80 -9.62
CA MET A 58 3.84 5.14 -8.83
C MET A 58 4.30 3.85 -9.49
N LEU A 59 3.37 3.06 -10.04
CA LEU A 59 3.71 1.85 -10.79
C LEU A 59 4.57 2.17 -12.02
N ILE A 60 4.18 3.18 -12.81
CA ILE A 60 4.93 3.62 -14.00
C ILE A 60 6.33 4.12 -13.61
N ALA A 61 6.45 4.91 -12.54
CA ALA A 61 7.72 5.45 -12.08
C ALA A 61 8.67 4.32 -11.62
N SER A 62 8.17 3.39 -10.81
CA SER A 62 8.94 2.23 -10.33
C SER A 62 9.33 1.28 -11.48
N ALA A 63 8.43 1.05 -12.45
CA ALA A 63 8.72 0.27 -13.65
C ALA A 63 9.85 0.87 -14.48
N ARG A 64 9.83 2.20 -14.69
CA ARG A 64 10.91 2.90 -15.39
C ARG A 64 12.24 2.87 -14.64
N ALA A 65 12.20 2.90 -13.30
CA ALA A 65 13.40 2.87 -12.47
C ALA A 65 13.95 1.44 -12.25
N GLY A 66 13.16 0.40 -12.53
CA GLY A 66 13.51 -0.99 -12.26
C GLY A 66 13.52 -1.35 -10.77
N ARG A 67 12.98 -0.49 -9.90
CA ARG A 67 12.83 -0.73 -8.46
C ARG A 67 11.68 0.07 -7.87
N TRP A 68 11.12 -0.41 -6.78
CA TRP A 68 10.13 0.32 -6.01
C TRP A 68 10.74 1.60 -5.40
N LEU A 69 10.06 2.74 -5.54
CA LEU A 69 10.59 4.06 -5.19
C LEU A 69 9.99 4.68 -3.91
N TYR A 70 9.10 3.97 -3.21
CA TYR A 70 8.28 4.54 -2.15
C TYR A 70 8.34 3.68 -0.88
N ASP A 71 8.41 4.32 0.29
CA ASP A 71 8.39 3.69 1.61
C ASP A 71 7.20 4.21 2.43
#